data_AF-A0A7Z9JLJ9-F1
#
_entry.id   AF-A0A7Z9JLJ9-F1
#
_cell.length_a   1.000
_cell.length_b   1.000
_cell.length_c   1.000
_cell.angle_alpha   90.00
_cell.angle_beta   90.00
_cell.angle_gamma   90.00
#
_symmetry.space_group_name_H-M   'P 1'
#
loop_
_entity.id
_entity.type
_entity.pdbx_description
1 polymer ?
#
loop_
_entity_poly.entity_id
_entity_poly.type
_entity_poly.pdbx_seq_one_letter_code
_entity_poly.pdbx_strand_id
1 'polypeptide(L)'
;MISQHRREGPIVTLDGPAGSGKSSTAKAAATRLGFRHLDSGALYRALTFGLLRSGLAEKEWAALGEEEFQSLNIDLETTEHGFQVLVAGQEVDSELRTPGVTEHVSAVASIPASRNSLLALQRRTGVDGRLVADGRDMGTVVFPDAEVKVYLIADLKERARRRLKEVGECSPDNFKIARQAKALDTRDRSDTQRSISPLK
;
A
#
# COMPACT_ATOMS: atom_id res chain seq x y z
N MET A 1 9.41 12.58 33.42
CA MET A 1 10.18 11.39 33.03
C MET A 1 9.45 10.70 31.89
N ILE A 2 9.86 10.95 30.64
CA ILE A 2 9.25 10.29 29.47
C ILE A 2 9.86 8.89 29.41
N SER A 3 9.06 7.88 29.75
CA SER A 3 9.39 6.49 29.49
C SER A 3 9.62 6.35 27.99
N GLN A 4 10.88 6.21 27.57
CA GLN A 4 11.20 5.79 26.22
C GLN A 4 10.66 4.37 26.07
N HIS A 5 9.49 4.20 25.45
CA HIS A 5 9.08 2.90 24.93
C HIS A 5 10.15 2.48 23.92
N ARG A 6 11.06 1.62 24.37
CA ARG A 6 11.99 0.93 23.48
C ARG A 6 11.16 -0.04 22.67
N ARG A 7 11.21 0.11 21.34
CA ARG A 7 10.63 -0.88 20.42
C ARG A 7 11.19 -2.26 20.74
N GLU A 8 10.35 -3.28 20.63
CA GLU A 8 10.72 -4.69 20.84
C GLU A 8 11.53 -5.27 19.67
N GLY A 9 11.72 -4.51 18.59
CA GLY A 9 12.57 -4.87 17.46
C GLY A 9 12.53 -3.83 16.34
N PRO A 10 13.30 -4.04 15.26
CA PRO A 10 13.42 -3.07 14.17
C PRO A 10 12.14 -2.99 13.31
N ILE A 11 12.02 -1.88 12.59
CA ILE A 11 11.11 -1.70 11.46
C ILE A 11 11.91 -1.87 10.17
N VAL A 12 11.39 -2.72 9.27
CA VAL A 12 11.94 -2.96 7.95
C VAL A 12 10.95 -2.45 6.92
N THR A 13 11.36 -1.52 6.05
CA THR A 13 10.51 -1.02 4.95
C THR A 13 10.92 -1.61 3.61
N LEU A 14 9.94 -2.01 2.80
CA LEU A 14 10.10 -2.48 1.43
C LEU A 14 9.30 -1.60 0.48
N ASP A 15 9.98 -0.62 -0.11
CA ASP A 15 9.39 0.27 -1.09
C ASP A 15 9.70 -0.20 -2.52
N GLY A 16 8.86 0.17 -3.47
CA GLY A 16 9.10 -0.11 -4.87
C GLY A 16 7.85 -0.04 -5.73
N PRO A 17 7.99 -0.12 -7.06
CA PRO A 17 6.87 0.02 -7.97
C PRO A 17 5.90 -1.18 -7.94
N ALA A 18 4.81 -1.11 -8.70
CA ALA A 18 3.86 -2.21 -8.80
C ALA A 18 4.49 -3.39 -9.55
N GLY A 19 4.26 -4.62 -9.09
CA GLY A 19 4.78 -5.83 -9.73
C GLY A 19 6.28 -6.10 -9.51
N SER A 20 6.98 -5.33 -8.66
CA SER A 20 8.40 -5.59 -8.31
C SER A 20 8.60 -6.83 -7.42
N GLY A 21 7.51 -7.42 -6.89
CA GLY A 21 7.56 -8.53 -5.96
C GLY A 21 7.67 -8.14 -4.49
N LYS A 22 7.65 -6.83 -4.16
CA LYS A 22 7.76 -6.31 -2.79
C LYS A 22 6.82 -6.97 -1.78
N SER A 23 5.52 -7.09 -2.06
CA SER A 23 4.56 -7.61 -1.08
C SER A 23 4.80 -9.11 -0.81
N SER A 24 5.17 -9.89 -1.84
CA SER A 24 5.57 -11.29 -1.65
C SER A 24 6.85 -11.42 -0.83
N THR A 25 7.86 -10.59 -1.12
CA THR A 25 9.13 -10.58 -0.39
C THR A 25 8.95 -10.11 1.06
N ALA A 26 8.15 -9.07 1.28
CA ALA A 26 7.85 -8.51 2.59
C ALA A 26 7.15 -9.53 3.48
N LYS A 27 6.11 -10.19 2.95
CA LYS A 27 5.40 -11.26 3.65
C LYS A 27 6.35 -12.41 4.03
N ALA A 28 7.17 -12.87 3.09
CA ALA A 28 8.14 -13.94 3.35
C ALA A 28 9.20 -13.54 4.38
N ALA A 29 9.69 -12.30 4.33
CA ALA A 29 10.64 -11.77 5.30
C ALA A 29 10.02 -11.67 6.70
N ALA A 30 8.81 -11.13 6.80
CA ALA A 30 8.07 -11.02 8.06
C ALA A 30 7.90 -12.38 8.73
N THR A 31 7.43 -13.39 7.97
CA THR A 31 7.29 -14.77 8.48
C THR A 31 8.61 -15.35 8.98
N ARG A 32 9.71 -15.20 8.22
CA ARG A 32 11.03 -15.73 8.61
C ARG A 32 11.61 -15.05 9.85
N LEU A 33 11.30 -13.77 10.04
CA LEU A 33 11.78 -12.98 11.19
C LEU A 33 10.85 -13.07 12.41
N GLY A 34 9.66 -13.66 12.27
CA GLY A 34 8.63 -13.60 13.31
C GLY A 34 8.14 -12.17 13.57
N PHE A 35 8.04 -11.37 12.51
CA PHE A 35 7.58 -9.97 12.53
C PHE A 35 6.17 -9.89 11.96
N ARG A 36 5.46 -8.82 12.32
CA ARG A 36 4.16 -8.47 11.71
C ARG A 36 4.40 -7.91 10.30
N HIS A 37 3.49 -8.21 9.37
CA HIS A 37 3.51 -7.63 8.02
C HIS A 37 2.41 -6.59 7.84
N LEU A 38 2.77 -5.38 7.40
CA LEU A 38 1.85 -4.34 6.95
C LEU A 38 1.91 -4.20 5.42
N ASP A 39 0.79 -4.48 4.75
CA ASP A 39 0.56 -4.12 3.34
C ASP A 39 -0.12 -2.74 3.29
N SER A 40 0.64 -1.68 3.05
CA SER A 40 0.07 -0.32 2.97
C SER A 40 -0.90 -0.18 1.80
N GLY A 41 -0.73 -1.00 0.75
CA GLY A 41 -1.61 -1.03 -0.41
C GLY A 41 -3.02 -1.48 -0.07
N ALA A 42 -3.19 -2.36 0.93
CA ALA A 42 -4.49 -2.79 1.41
C ALA A 42 -5.30 -1.64 2.03
N LEU A 43 -4.63 -0.70 2.72
CA LEU A 43 -5.30 0.47 3.31
C LEU A 43 -5.84 1.43 2.25
N TYR A 44 -5.07 1.71 1.21
CA TYR A 44 -5.56 2.53 0.09
C TYR A 44 -6.70 1.85 -0.65
N ARG A 45 -6.66 0.52 -0.79
CA ARG A 45 -7.78 -0.27 -1.35
C ARG A 45 -9.01 -0.17 -0.46
N ALA A 46 -8.85 -0.14 0.87
CA ALA A 46 -9.94 -0.01 1.82
C ALA A 46 -10.60 1.38 1.72
N LEU A 47 -9.82 2.47 1.59
CA LEU A 47 -10.38 3.79 1.29
C LEU A 47 -11.16 3.79 -0.03
N THR A 48 -10.59 3.22 -1.09
CA THR A 48 -11.27 3.12 -2.39
C THR A 48 -12.56 2.32 -2.28
N PHE A 49 -12.56 1.21 -1.56
CA PHE A 49 -13.75 0.41 -1.30
C PHE A 49 -14.81 1.21 -0.51
N GLY A 50 -14.40 1.94 0.53
CA GLY A 50 -15.28 2.82 1.30
C GLY A 50 -15.94 3.90 0.42
N LEU A 51 -15.15 4.55 -0.44
CA LEU A 51 -15.67 5.54 -1.40
C LEU A 51 -16.67 4.92 -2.38
N LEU A 52 -16.34 3.77 -2.97
CA LEU A 52 -17.25 3.06 -3.88
C LEU A 52 -18.56 2.68 -3.19
N ARG A 53 -18.50 2.26 -1.93
CA ARG A 53 -19.69 1.92 -1.12
C ARG A 53 -20.51 3.14 -0.73
N SER A 54 -19.90 4.32 -0.59
CA SER A 54 -20.61 5.56 -0.25
C SER A 54 -21.55 6.06 -1.35
N GLY A 55 -21.34 5.62 -2.60
CA GLY A 55 -22.10 6.08 -3.77
C GLY A 55 -21.73 7.49 -4.25
N LEU A 56 -20.73 8.14 -3.65
CA LEU A 56 -20.22 9.44 -4.08
C LEU A 56 -19.61 9.34 -5.49
N ALA A 57 -19.89 10.32 -6.36
CA ALA A 57 -19.39 10.28 -7.72
C ALA A 57 -17.87 10.44 -7.76
N GLU A 58 -17.18 9.67 -8.61
CA GLU A 58 -15.71 9.65 -8.70
C GLU A 58 -15.09 11.04 -8.87
N LYS A 59 -15.74 11.90 -9.69
CA LYS A 59 -15.29 13.28 -9.94
C LYS A 59 -15.22 14.15 -8.69
N GLU A 60 -15.92 13.76 -7.62
CA GLU A 60 -15.98 14.49 -6.35
C GLU A 60 -14.87 14.05 -5.39
N TRP A 61 -14.27 12.87 -5.59
CA TRP A 61 -13.29 12.30 -4.66
C TRP A 61 -12.06 13.19 -4.48
N ALA A 62 -11.61 13.86 -5.54
CA ALA A 62 -10.44 14.75 -5.49
C ALA A 62 -10.67 16.02 -4.66
N ALA A 63 -11.93 16.39 -4.41
CA ALA A 63 -12.30 17.54 -3.59
C ALA A 63 -12.47 17.20 -2.09
N LEU A 64 -12.42 15.92 -1.73
CA LEU A 64 -12.56 15.48 -0.35
C LEU A 64 -11.38 15.93 0.51
N GLY A 65 -11.68 16.45 1.70
CA GLY A 65 -10.71 16.73 2.74
C GLY A 65 -10.34 15.48 3.54
N GLU A 66 -9.41 15.67 4.49
CA GLU A 66 -8.92 14.57 5.33
C GLU A 66 -10.03 13.98 6.22
N GLU A 67 -10.92 14.83 6.75
CA GLU A 67 -12.02 14.43 7.62
C GLU A 67 -13.02 13.51 6.90
N GLU A 68 -13.32 13.80 5.62
CA GLU A 68 -14.19 12.95 4.81
C GLU A 68 -13.57 11.58 4.56
N PHE A 69 -12.25 11.51 4.29
CA PHE A 69 -11.56 10.23 4.20
C PHE A 69 -11.53 9.49 5.54
N GLN A 70 -11.34 10.18 6.66
CA GLN A 70 -11.37 9.59 8.00
C GLN A 70 -12.77 9.04 8.34
N SER A 71 -13.84 9.70 7.88
CA SER A 71 -15.23 9.26 8.10
C SER A 71 -15.57 7.89 7.47
N LEU A 72 -14.74 7.40 6.54
CA LEU A 72 -14.85 6.04 6.00
C LEU A 72 -14.50 4.95 7.03
N ASN A 73 -13.96 5.34 8.20
CA ASN A 73 -13.67 4.47 9.34
C ASN A 73 -12.82 3.26 8.96
N ILE A 74 -11.68 3.53 8.32
CA ILE A 74 -10.67 2.51 8.03
C ILE A 74 -9.85 2.24 9.28
N ASP A 75 -9.74 0.98 9.67
CA ASP A 75 -8.97 0.58 10.84
C ASP A 75 -8.17 -0.71 10.61
N LEU A 76 -7.26 -0.99 11.53
CA LEU A 76 -6.42 -2.18 11.55
C LEU A 76 -6.53 -2.88 12.90
N GLU A 77 -6.92 -4.15 12.86
CA GLU A 77 -6.83 -5.05 14.00
C GLU A 77 -5.53 -5.84 13.95
N THR A 78 -4.82 -5.92 15.08
CA THR A 78 -3.55 -6.66 15.14
C THR A 78 -3.82 -8.16 15.21
N THR A 79 -3.16 -8.92 14.35
CA THR A 79 -3.19 -10.38 14.36
C THR A 79 -1.81 -10.93 14.74
N GLU A 80 -1.71 -12.24 14.92
CA GLU A 80 -0.42 -12.90 15.24
C GLU A 80 0.68 -12.62 14.20
N HIS A 81 0.30 -12.40 12.94
CA HIS A 81 1.25 -12.31 11.82
C HIS A 81 1.18 -10.98 11.05
N GLY A 82 0.32 -10.04 11.45
CA GLY A 82 0.13 -8.80 10.71
C GLY A 82 -1.09 -8.03 11.18
N PHE A 83 -1.87 -7.55 10.21
CA PHE A 83 -3.03 -6.71 10.47
C PHE A 83 -4.21 -7.11 9.59
N GLN A 84 -5.39 -7.23 10.20
CA GLN A 84 -6.66 -7.39 9.51
C GLN A 84 -7.24 -6.00 9.23
N VAL A 85 -7.65 -5.75 7.99
CA VAL A 85 -8.23 -4.47 7.58
C VAL A 85 -9.73 -4.45 7.87
N LEU A 86 -10.19 -3.36 8.46
CA LEU A 86 -11.57 -3.09 8.79
C LEU A 86 -12.05 -1.84 8.04
N VAL A 87 -13.29 -1.89 7.53
CA VAL A 87 -13.98 -0.73 6.94
C VAL A 87 -15.31 -0.58 7.68
N ALA A 88 -15.48 0.54 8.40
CA ALA A 88 -16.64 0.77 9.26
C ALA A 88 -16.93 -0.40 10.22
N GLY A 89 -15.86 -0.96 10.81
CA GLY A 89 -15.93 -2.07 11.76
C GLY A 89 -16.16 -3.46 11.14
N GLN A 90 -16.21 -3.57 9.81
CA GLN A 90 -16.37 -4.85 9.12
C GLN A 90 -15.03 -5.31 8.52
N GLU A 91 -14.67 -6.57 8.76
CA GLU A 91 -13.50 -7.18 8.12
C GLU A 91 -13.70 -7.23 6.61
N VAL A 92 -12.65 -6.85 5.88
CA VAL A 92 -12.63 -6.89 4.42
C VAL A 92 -11.32 -7.51 3.93
N ASP A 93 -11.38 -8.33 2.88
CA ASP A 93 -10.18 -8.90 2.26
C ASP A 93 -10.36 -9.10 0.76
N SER A 94 -11.30 -9.95 0.37
CA SER A 94 -11.56 -10.25 -1.05
C SER A 94 -12.10 -9.02 -1.80
N GLU A 95 -12.88 -8.20 -1.11
CA GLU A 95 -13.51 -6.96 -1.57
C GLU A 95 -12.46 -5.95 -2.03
N LEU A 96 -11.32 -5.89 -1.33
CA LEU A 96 -10.21 -4.99 -1.61
C LEU A 96 -9.50 -5.30 -2.94
N ARG A 97 -9.73 -6.50 -3.48
CA ARG A 97 -9.10 -6.98 -4.72
C ARG A 97 -10.07 -7.04 -5.91
N THR A 98 -11.30 -6.57 -5.74
CA THR A 98 -12.26 -6.48 -6.84
C THR A 98 -11.73 -5.61 -7.99
N PRO A 99 -12.21 -5.82 -9.24
CA PRO A 99 -11.83 -5.00 -10.38
C PRO A 99 -12.06 -3.50 -10.16
N GLY A 100 -13.22 -3.14 -9.61
CA GLY A 100 -13.56 -1.74 -9.30
C GLY A 100 -12.56 -1.09 -8.35
N VAL A 101 -12.20 -1.75 -7.24
CA VAL A 101 -11.17 -1.23 -6.33
C VAL A 101 -9.81 -1.13 -7.02
N THR A 102 -9.43 -2.15 -7.80
CA THR A 102 -8.13 -2.20 -8.48
C THR A 102 -7.96 -1.10 -9.53
N GLU A 103 -9.04 -0.74 -10.22
CA GLU A 103 -9.09 0.34 -11.19
C GLU A 103 -8.89 1.72 -10.53
N HIS A 104 -9.54 1.95 -9.39
CA HIS A 104 -9.65 3.27 -8.78
C HIS A 104 -8.58 3.57 -7.72
N VAL A 105 -7.93 2.55 -7.14
CA VAL A 105 -7.00 2.73 -6.00
C VAL A 105 -5.83 3.68 -6.30
N SER A 106 -5.37 3.73 -7.56
CA SER A 106 -4.25 4.62 -7.92
C SER A 106 -4.67 6.09 -7.92
N ALA A 107 -5.91 6.39 -8.31
CA ALA A 107 -6.46 7.75 -8.28
C ALA A 107 -6.63 8.19 -6.82
N VAL A 108 -7.26 7.36 -5.99
CA VAL A 108 -7.47 7.64 -4.57
C VAL A 108 -6.14 7.86 -3.83
N ALA A 109 -5.14 6.98 -4.03
CA ALA A 109 -3.84 7.09 -3.38
C ALA A 109 -2.99 8.31 -3.82
N SER A 110 -3.40 8.98 -4.91
CA SER A 110 -2.76 10.20 -5.40
C SER A 110 -3.34 11.47 -4.76
N ILE A 111 -4.47 11.37 -4.07
CA ILE A 111 -5.10 12.50 -3.37
C ILE A 111 -4.34 12.73 -2.04
N PRO A 112 -3.78 13.93 -1.78
CA PRO A 112 -3.03 14.19 -0.55
C PRO A 112 -3.82 13.90 0.74
N ALA A 113 -5.10 14.30 0.77
CA ALA A 113 -5.97 14.08 1.92
C ALA A 113 -6.17 12.60 2.26
N SER A 114 -6.20 11.71 1.26
CA SER A 114 -6.33 10.26 1.48
C SER A 114 -5.07 9.65 2.11
N ARG A 115 -3.90 10.23 1.83
CA ARG A 115 -2.62 9.78 2.40
C ARG A 115 -2.49 10.24 3.84
N ASN A 116 -2.85 11.50 4.10
CA ASN A 116 -2.81 12.09 5.43
C ASN A 116 -3.74 11.35 6.39
N SER A 117 -4.96 11.02 5.94
CA SER A 117 -5.95 10.30 6.76
C SER A 117 -5.44 8.92 7.22
N LEU A 118 -4.59 8.25 6.44
CA LEU A 118 -4.02 6.95 6.78
C LEU A 118 -2.69 7.04 7.55
N LEU A 119 -2.07 8.20 7.66
CA LEU A 119 -0.68 8.30 8.15
C LEU A 119 -0.57 7.90 9.62
N ALA A 120 -1.49 8.39 10.46
CA ALA A 120 -1.52 8.04 11.88
C ALA A 120 -1.78 6.54 12.09
N LEU A 121 -2.74 5.98 11.33
CA LEU A 121 -3.06 4.55 11.34
C LEU A 121 -1.85 3.68 10.98
N GLN A 122 -1.14 4.03 9.91
CA GLN A 122 0.06 3.32 9.50
C GLN A 122 1.15 3.40 10.57
N ARG A 123 1.43 4.59 11.12
CA ARG A 123 2.49 4.77 12.14
C ARG A 123 2.22 4.01 13.42
N ARG A 124 0.95 3.86 13.82
CA ARG A 124 0.54 3.07 14.99
C ARG A 124 1.02 1.62 14.90
N THR A 125 1.09 1.04 13.71
CA THR A 125 1.55 -0.35 13.52
C THR A 125 3.02 -0.57 13.86
N GLY A 126 3.84 0.49 13.84
CA GLY A 126 5.28 0.44 14.11
C GLY A 126 5.66 0.79 15.54
N VAL A 127 4.70 1.07 16.43
CA VAL A 127 4.98 1.52 17.81
C VAL A 127 5.78 0.47 18.59
N ASP A 128 5.42 -0.81 18.50
CA ASP A 128 6.15 -1.87 19.21
C ASP A 128 7.34 -2.42 18.41
N GLY A 129 7.51 -1.96 17.16
CA GLY A 129 8.51 -2.53 16.23
C GLY A 129 8.15 -3.94 15.77
N ARG A 130 9.18 -4.72 15.43
CA ARG A 130 9.06 -6.07 14.81
C ARG A 130 8.09 -6.05 13.64
N LEU A 131 8.30 -5.10 12.73
CA LEU A 131 7.40 -4.79 11.63
C LEU A 131 8.16 -4.88 10.30
N VAL A 132 7.55 -5.53 9.33
CA VAL A 132 7.91 -5.37 7.91
C VAL A 132 6.75 -4.65 7.22
N ALA A 133 7.01 -3.48 6.64
CA ALA A 133 6.00 -2.68 5.96
C ALA A 133 6.34 -2.52 4.48
N ASP A 134 5.42 -2.87 3.57
CA ASP A 134 5.61 -2.68 2.13
C ASP A 134 4.68 -1.62 1.53
N GLY A 135 5.23 -0.84 0.61
CA GLY A 135 4.52 0.30 0.02
C GLY A 135 5.30 1.03 -1.06
N ARG A 136 5.14 2.36 -1.08
CA ARG A 136 5.79 3.28 -2.04
C ARG A 136 6.75 4.24 -1.35
N ASP A 137 6.41 4.66 -0.15
CA ASP A 137 7.04 5.70 0.64
C ASP A 137 7.08 5.34 2.14
N MET A 138 7.15 4.04 2.45
CA MET A 138 7.21 3.55 3.82
C MET A 138 8.49 4.03 4.51
N GLY A 139 9.63 3.96 3.85
CA GLY A 139 10.93 4.36 4.42
C GLY A 139 11.21 5.86 4.38
N THR A 140 10.46 6.64 3.60
CA THR A 140 10.69 8.08 3.43
C THR A 140 9.66 8.94 4.17
N VAL A 141 8.40 8.49 4.30
CA VAL A 141 7.31 9.28 4.89
C VAL A 141 6.74 8.64 6.14
N VAL A 142 6.37 7.36 6.04
CA VAL A 142 5.63 6.69 7.11
C VAL A 142 6.56 6.38 8.28
N PHE A 143 7.69 5.73 7.99
CA PHE A 143 8.72 5.31 8.92
C PHE A 143 10.10 5.86 8.49
N PRO A 144 10.32 7.18 8.57
CA PRO A 144 11.60 7.79 8.22
C PRO A 144 12.75 7.31 9.13
N ASP A 145 12.43 6.82 10.33
CA ASP A 145 13.40 6.28 11.28
C ASP A 145 13.45 4.74 11.28
N ALA A 146 12.97 4.09 10.21
CA ALA A 146 13.10 2.64 10.07
C ALA A 146 14.59 2.23 10.00
N GLU A 147 14.95 1.20 10.76
CA GLU A 147 16.33 0.71 10.89
C GLU A 147 16.83 0.04 9.59
N VAL A 148 15.92 -0.56 8.82
CA VAL A 148 16.24 -1.14 7.51
C VAL A 148 15.27 -0.62 6.47
N LYS A 149 15.81 -0.04 5.39
CA LYS A 149 15.03 0.46 4.25
C LYS A 149 15.51 -0.21 2.97
N VAL A 150 14.61 -0.90 2.29
CA VAL A 150 14.91 -1.62 1.05
C VAL A 150 14.04 -1.05 -0.06
N TYR A 151 14.65 -0.71 -1.19
CA TYR A 151 13.94 -0.33 -2.41
C TYR A 151 14.07 -1.43 -3.46
N LEU A 152 12.98 -2.12 -3.78
CA LEU A 152 12.96 -3.22 -4.73
C LEU A 152 12.72 -2.71 -6.15
N ILE A 153 13.70 -2.91 -7.02
CA ILE A 153 13.61 -2.66 -8.46
C ILE A 153 13.44 -3.96 -9.24
N ALA A 154 12.76 -3.86 -10.38
CA ALA A 154 12.65 -4.93 -11.36
C ALA A 154 12.37 -4.31 -12.73
N ASP A 155 12.81 -4.99 -13.79
CA ASP A 155 12.57 -4.55 -15.16
C ASP A 155 11.07 -4.41 -15.45
N LEU A 156 10.70 -3.34 -16.14
CA LEU A 156 9.30 -3.03 -16.46
C LEU A 156 8.61 -4.19 -17.20
N LYS A 157 9.32 -4.87 -18.12
CA LYS A 157 8.80 -6.05 -18.83
C LYS A 157 8.56 -7.24 -17.88
N GLU A 158 9.45 -7.47 -16.93
CA GLU A 158 9.29 -8.55 -15.93
C GLU A 158 8.12 -8.26 -14.98
N ARG A 159 8.00 -7.01 -14.54
CA ARG A 159 6.85 -6.56 -13.73
C ARG A 159 5.54 -6.74 -14.48
N ALA A 160 5.51 -6.41 -15.77
CA ALA A 160 4.34 -6.62 -16.63
C ALA A 160 3.98 -8.10 -16.76
N ARG A 161 4.97 -8.97 -17.01
CA ARG A 161 4.79 -10.44 -17.04
C ARG A 161 4.23 -10.96 -15.72
N ARG A 162 4.82 -10.57 -14.59
CA ARG A 162 4.38 -10.98 -13.26
C ARG A 162 2.94 -10.54 -12.99
N ARG A 163 2.61 -9.29 -13.33
CA ARG A 163 1.26 -8.76 -13.16
C ARG A 163 0.22 -9.50 -13.99
N LEU A 164 0.55 -9.90 -15.21
CA LEU A 164 -0.32 -10.71 -16.06
C LEU A 164 -0.55 -12.10 -15.44
N LYS A 165 0.50 -12.73 -14.92
CA LYS A 165 0.36 -14.01 -14.19
C LYS A 165 -0.52 -13.89 -12.94
N GLU A 166 -0.40 -12.80 -12.18
CA GLU A 166 -1.25 -12.53 -10.99
C GLU A 166 -2.74 -12.43 -11.34
N VAL A 167 -3.09 -12.02 -12.56
CA VAL A 167 -4.48 -11.93 -13.03
C VAL A 167 -4.91 -13.15 -13.85
N GLY A 168 -4.15 -14.25 -13.80
CA GLY A 168 -4.51 -15.54 -14.40
C GLY A 168 -3.97 -15.81 -15.81
N GLU A 169 -3.13 -14.93 -16.37
CA GLU A 169 -2.51 -15.15 -17.68
C GLU A 169 -1.20 -15.94 -17.53
N CYS A 170 -1.27 -17.27 -17.68
CA CYS A 170 -0.13 -18.16 -17.49
C CYS A 170 1.02 -17.91 -18.49
N SER A 171 0.69 -17.59 -19.75
CA SER A 171 1.64 -17.38 -20.84
C SER A 171 1.26 -16.16 -21.67
N PRO A 172 1.47 -14.94 -21.16
CA PRO A 172 1.13 -13.72 -21.88
C PRO A 172 2.03 -13.52 -23.09
N ASP A 173 1.44 -13.22 -24.24
CA ASP A 173 2.17 -12.85 -25.44
C ASP A 173 2.86 -11.48 -25.30
N ASN A 174 3.75 -11.16 -26.24
CA ASN A 174 4.50 -9.91 -26.24
C ASN A 174 3.61 -8.66 -26.35
N PHE A 175 2.45 -8.76 -26.99
CA PHE A 175 1.52 -7.64 -27.14
C PHE A 175 0.85 -7.30 -25.80
N LYS A 176 0.35 -8.32 -25.07
CA LYS A 176 -0.20 -8.18 -23.72
C LYS A 176 0.85 -7.64 -22.76
N ILE A 177 2.09 -8.15 -22.81
CA ILE A 177 3.20 -7.66 -22.00
C ILE A 177 3.48 -6.18 -22.29
N ALA A 178 3.55 -5.77 -23.55
CA ALA A 178 3.79 -4.39 -23.93
C ALA A 178 2.67 -3.45 -23.44
N ARG A 179 1.41 -3.86 -23.58
CA ARG A 179 0.25 -3.11 -23.08
C ARG A 179 0.30 -2.95 -21.56
N GLN A 180 0.59 -4.04 -20.84
CA GLN A 180 0.70 -4.01 -19.38
C GLN A 180 1.91 -3.19 -18.90
N ALA A 181 3.03 -3.27 -19.61
CA ALA A 181 4.22 -2.45 -19.34
C ALA A 181 3.90 -0.96 -19.48
N LYS A 182 3.16 -0.56 -20.52
CA LYS A 182 2.71 0.83 -20.69
C LYS A 182 1.81 1.29 -19.54
N ALA A 183 0.86 0.45 -19.12
CA ALA A 183 0.00 0.75 -17.97
C ALA A 183 0.80 0.90 -16.66
N LEU A 184 1.80 0.05 -16.45
CA LEU A 184 2.69 0.12 -15.29
C LEU A 184 3.59 1.36 -15.32
N ASP A 185 4.13 1.74 -16.48
CA ASP A 185 4.95 2.94 -16.64
C ASP A 185 4.15 4.23 -16.38
N THR A 186 2.93 4.34 -16.90
CA THR A 186 2.03 5.45 -16.58
C THR A 186 1.80 5.56 -15.07
N ARG A 187 1.60 4.42 -14.41
CA ARG A 187 1.41 4.37 -12.96
C ARG A 187 2.67 4.78 -12.19
N ASP A 188 3.83 4.28 -12.58
CA ASP A 188 5.09 4.64 -11.92
C ASP A 188 5.42 6.13 -12.08
N ARG A 189 5.15 6.71 -13.25
CA ARG A 189 5.31 8.15 -13.47
C ARG A 189 4.38 8.96 -12.58
N SER A 190 3.12 8.55 -12.47
CA SER A 190 2.18 9.13 -11.52
C SER A 190 2.68 8.98 -10.08
N ASP A 191 3.25 7.82 -9.71
CA ASP A 191 3.80 7.59 -8.37
C ASP A 191 5.02 8.47 -8.08
N THR A 192 5.87 8.73 -9.09
CA THR A 192 7.16 9.46 -8.96
C THR A 192 7.01 10.98 -9.09
N GLN A 193 6.02 11.46 -9.86
CA GLN A 193 5.76 12.88 -10.07
C GLN A 193 4.89 13.51 -8.97
N ARG A 194 4.48 12.73 -7.95
CA ARG A 194 3.75 13.27 -6.80
C ARG A 194 4.62 14.31 -6.09
N SER A 195 4.09 15.52 -5.98
CA SER A 195 4.71 16.68 -5.34
C SER A 195 4.98 16.52 -3.84
N ILE A 196 4.56 15.40 -3.25
CA ILE A 196 4.80 15.04 -1.85
C ILE A 196 5.62 13.76 -1.84
N SER A 197 6.89 13.90 -1.47
CA SER A 197 7.93 12.86 -1.34
C SER A 197 8.89 12.76 -2.52
N PRO A 198 9.85 13.70 -2.62
CA PRO A 198 10.99 13.47 -3.48
C PRO A 198 11.75 12.24 -2.94
N LEU A 199 12.07 11.33 -3.87
CA LEU A 199 13.07 10.28 -3.67
C LEU A 199 14.33 10.93 -3.09
N LYS A 200 14.67 10.62 -1.84
CA LYS A 200 15.95 10.92 -1.21
C LYS A 200 16.42 9.72 -0.43
#